data_AF-A0A0L0DKI3-F1
#
_entry.id   AF-A0A0L0DKI3-F1
#
_cell.length_a   1.000
_cell.length_b   1.000
_cell.length_c   1.000
_cell.angle_alpha   90.00
_cell.angle_beta   90.00
_cell.angle_gamma   90.00
#
_symmetry.space_group_name_H-M   'P 1'
#
loop_
_entity.id
_entity.type
_entity.pdbx_description
1 polymer ?
#
loop_
_entity_poly.entity_id
_entity_poly.type
_entity_poly.pdbx_seq_one_letter_code
_entity_poly.pdbx_strand_id
1 'polypeptide(L)'
;MPREGPPDAAAKPSPFTTTSLEHVLEVDPSTIEVTRKAEEGIVYKMRQDARSECHELIGAFAECAKGRMVSFLWACQTQKKAMNRCLKEFINEAELAKRKQAFVEDQLDKYRAVLAQRQSDGQSAGEAGPSS
;
A
#
# COMPACT_ATOMS: atom_id res chain seq x y z
N MET A 1 51.14 -41.39 0.32
CA MET A 1 51.15 -40.16 -0.51
C MET A 1 49.72 -39.65 -0.54
N PRO A 2 49.37 -38.63 0.27
CA PRO A 2 48.00 -38.12 0.34
C PRO A 2 47.70 -37.28 -0.91
N ARG A 3 46.52 -37.49 -1.51
CA ARG A 3 46.00 -36.65 -2.59
C ARG A 3 45.29 -35.47 -1.93
N GLU A 4 45.85 -34.28 -2.06
CA GLU A 4 45.21 -33.04 -1.65
C GLU A 4 44.02 -32.76 -2.57
N GLY A 5 42.83 -32.61 -1.99
CA GLY A 5 41.61 -32.22 -2.70
C GLY A 5 41.58 -30.71 -2.94
N PRO A 6 40.91 -30.22 -4.00
CA PRO A 6 40.82 -28.79 -4.28
C PRO A 6 39.92 -28.05 -3.28
N PRO A 7 40.17 -26.74 -3.06
CA PRO A 7 39.52 -25.92 -2.04
C PRO A 7 38.04 -25.65 -2.34
N ASP A 8 37.21 -25.80 -1.31
CA ASP A 8 35.83 -25.33 -1.23
C ASP A 8 35.71 -23.83 -1.54
N ALA A 9 35.27 -23.48 -2.75
CA ALA A 9 34.99 -22.09 -3.09
C ALA A 9 33.94 -21.95 -4.22
N ALA A 10 32.71 -22.40 -3.99
CA ALA A 10 31.53 -21.92 -4.72
C ALA A 10 30.22 -22.33 -4.02
N ALA A 11 30.08 -22.06 -2.73
CA ALA A 11 28.77 -22.11 -2.08
C ALA A 11 27.99 -20.84 -2.50
N LYS A 12 27.11 -20.97 -3.51
CA LYS A 12 26.15 -19.92 -3.86
C LYS A 12 25.29 -19.62 -2.62
N PRO A 13 25.07 -18.35 -2.23
CA PRO A 13 24.27 -18.04 -1.06
C PRO A 13 22.82 -18.52 -1.27
N SER A 14 22.36 -19.36 -0.34
CA SER A 14 20.98 -19.87 -0.28
C SER A 14 20.02 -18.75 0.13
N PRO A 15 18.81 -18.65 -0.43
CA PRO A 15 17.88 -17.53 -0.19
C PRO A 15 17.21 -17.52 1.20
N PHE A 16 17.61 -18.37 2.15
CA PHE A 16 16.81 -18.63 3.36
C PHE A 16 17.48 -18.36 4.71
N THR A 17 18.63 -17.67 4.76
CA THR A 17 19.27 -17.29 6.03
C THR A 17 19.01 -15.83 6.36
N THR A 18 18.06 -15.57 7.26
CA THR A 18 17.90 -14.38 8.16
C THR A 18 18.09 -12.94 7.65
N THR A 19 18.30 -12.70 6.35
CA THR A 19 18.50 -11.35 5.76
C THR A 19 17.20 -10.75 5.22
N SER A 20 16.04 -11.39 5.43
CA SER A 20 14.79 -10.95 4.78
C SER A 20 14.20 -9.67 5.37
N LEU A 21 14.51 -9.33 6.63
CA LEU A 21 13.97 -8.12 7.25
C LEU A 21 14.83 -6.89 6.96
N GLU A 22 16.15 -7.06 6.92
CA GLU A 22 17.09 -6.01 6.54
C GLU A 22 16.91 -5.64 5.07
N HIS A 23 16.73 -6.63 4.19
CA HIS A 23 16.50 -6.37 2.77
C HIS A 23 15.20 -5.61 2.50
N VAL A 24 14.12 -5.85 3.27
CA VAL A 24 12.85 -5.09 3.13
C VAL A 24 13.01 -3.62 3.52
N LEU A 25 13.99 -3.27 4.37
CA LEU A 25 14.28 -1.89 4.74
C LEU A 25 15.14 -1.15 3.70
N GLU A 26 15.88 -1.89 2.88
CA GLU A 26 16.75 -1.37 1.80
C GLU A 26 16.05 -1.33 0.42
N VAL A 27 14.93 -2.04 0.26
CA VAL A 27 14.16 -2.06 -0.99
C VAL A 27 13.42 -0.73 -1.17
N ASP A 28 13.55 -0.14 -2.36
CA ASP A 28 12.78 1.04 -2.76
C ASP A 28 11.27 0.80 -2.57
N PRO A 29 10.54 1.68 -1.88
CA PRO A 29 9.11 1.48 -1.60
C PRO A 29 8.23 1.44 -2.88
N SER A 30 8.79 1.81 -4.03
CA SER A 30 8.12 1.77 -5.33
C SER A 30 8.05 0.38 -5.96
N THR A 31 8.85 -0.60 -5.52
CA THR A 31 8.83 -2.00 -6.00
C THR A 31 8.01 -2.93 -5.11
N ILE A 32 7.47 -2.44 -3.99
CA ILE A 32 6.66 -3.25 -3.06
C ILE A 32 5.24 -3.38 -3.60
N GLU A 33 4.86 -4.60 -4.00
CA GLU A 33 3.49 -4.90 -4.43
C GLU A 33 2.51 -4.88 -3.26
N VAL A 34 1.49 -4.03 -3.36
CA VAL A 34 0.42 -3.93 -2.37
C VAL A 34 -0.53 -5.11 -2.50
N THR A 35 -0.85 -5.76 -1.38
CA THR A 35 -1.82 -6.87 -1.39
C THR A 35 -3.19 -6.42 -1.92
N ARG A 36 -3.92 -7.32 -2.59
CA ARG A 36 -5.25 -7.02 -3.16
C ARG A 36 -6.20 -6.38 -2.16
N LYS A 37 -6.23 -6.89 -0.93
CA LYS A 37 -7.09 -6.35 0.14
C LYS A 37 -6.73 -4.92 0.51
N ALA A 38 -5.43 -4.60 0.57
CA ALA A 38 -4.97 -3.24 0.86
C ALA A 38 -5.29 -2.30 -0.30
N GLU A 39 -5.09 -2.75 -1.55
CA GLU A 39 -5.47 -1.98 -2.73
C GLU A 39 -6.97 -1.68 -2.78
N GLU A 40 -7.83 -2.68 -2.52
CA GLU A 40 -9.28 -2.48 -2.43
C GLU A 40 -9.64 -1.44 -1.36
N GLY A 41 -8.96 -1.45 -0.21
CA GLY A 41 -9.11 -0.43 0.84
C GLY A 41 -8.70 0.97 0.37
N ILE A 42 -7.58 1.08 -0.35
CA ILE A 42 -7.09 2.35 -0.92
C ILE A 42 -8.10 2.88 -1.95
N VAL A 43 -8.57 2.02 -2.87
CA VAL A 43 -9.59 2.38 -3.88
C VAL A 43 -10.89 2.80 -3.21
N TYR A 44 -11.30 2.11 -2.14
CA TYR A 44 -12.49 2.47 -1.38
C TYR A 44 -12.38 3.87 -0.79
N LYS A 45 -11.26 4.19 -0.13
CA LYS A 45 -11.00 5.52 0.44
C LYS A 45 -10.94 6.59 -0.63
N MET A 46 -10.22 6.33 -1.72
CA MET A 46 -10.14 7.25 -2.87
C MET A 46 -11.52 7.56 -3.46
N ARG A 47 -12.39 6.55 -3.60
CA ARG A 47 -13.77 6.76 -4.06
C ARG A 47 -14.62 7.51 -3.04
N GLN A 48 -14.36 7.32 -1.75
CA GLN A 48 -15.07 8.06 -0.70
C GLN A 48 -14.73 9.55 -0.77
N ASP A 49 -13.44 9.88 -0.87
CA ASP A 49 -12.95 11.26 -0.99
C ASP A 49 -13.48 11.91 -2.28
N ALA A 50 -13.43 11.19 -3.40
CA ALA A 50 -13.97 11.67 -4.67
C ALA A 50 -15.48 11.98 -4.59
N ARG A 51 -16.25 11.20 -3.81
CA ARG A 51 -17.69 11.43 -3.62
C ARG A 51 -17.97 12.63 -2.73
N SER A 52 -17.14 12.91 -1.73
CA SER A 52 -17.31 14.11 -0.90
C SER A 52 -17.02 15.38 -1.69
N GLU A 53 -15.94 15.39 -2.47
CA GLU A 53 -15.57 16.56 -3.30
C GLU A 53 -16.60 16.81 -4.42
N CYS A 54 -17.07 15.75 -5.07
CA CYS A 54 -18.04 15.85 -6.16
C CYS A 54 -19.51 15.79 -5.69
N HIS A 55 -19.79 16.01 -4.41
CA HIS A 55 -21.11 15.78 -3.82
C HIS A 55 -22.23 16.56 -4.51
N GLU A 56 -21.99 17.83 -4.86
CA GLU A 56 -22.98 18.68 -5.52
C GLU A 56 -23.38 18.15 -6.91
N LEU A 57 -22.40 17.67 -7.68
CA LEU A 57 -22.63 17.11 -9.02
C LEU A 57 -23.35 15.77 -8.95
N ILE A 58 -23.05 14.96 -7.92
CA ILE A 58 -23.77 13.72 -7.63
C ILE A 58 -25.22 14.03 -7.26
N GLY A 59 -25.46 15.06 -6.44
CA GLY A 59 -26.79 15.52 -6.06
C GLY A 59 -27.60 15.99 -7.28
N ALA A 60 -27.01 16.81 -8.15
CA ALA A 60 -27.66 17.27 -9.38
C ALA A 60 -28.01 16.11 -10.34
N PHE A 61 -27.14 15.09 -10.43
CA PHE A 61 -27.44 13.88 -11.19
C PHE A 61 -28.57 13.06 -10.55
N ALA A 62 -28.55 12.91 -9.22
CA ALA A 62 -29.56 12.17 -8.47
C ALA A 62 -30.94 12.84 -8.60
N GLU A 63 -31.03 14.16 -8.48
CA GLU A 63 -32.28 14.90 -8.67
C GLU A 63 -32.80 14.79 -10.11
N CYS A 64 -31.92 14.79 -11.12
CA CYS A 64 -32.34 14.56 -12.51
C CYS A 64 -32.87 13.14 -12.73
N ALA A 65 -32.24 12.14 -12.11
CA ALA A 65 -32.61 10.73 -12.21
C ALA A 65 -33.88 10.39 -11.39
N LYS A 66 -34.22 11.21 -10.40
CA LYS A 66 -35.40 11.04 -9.55
C LYS A 66 -36.67 11.04 -10.41
N GLY A 67 -37.38 9.92 -10.42
CA GLY A 67 -38.62 9.75 -11.18
C GLY A 67 -38.43 9.39 -12.66
N ARG A 68 -37.21 9.10 -13.14
CA ARG A 68 -36.95 8.64 -14.52
C ARG A 68 -36.36 7.23 -14.51
N MET A 69 -37.13 6.23 -14.97
CA MET A 69 -36.67 4.83 -15.02
C MET A 69 -35.90 4.50 -16.30
N VAL A 70 -36.44 4.86 -17.46
CA VAL A 70 -35.88 4.49 -18.78
C VAL A 70 -35.25 5.70 -19.48
N SER A 71 -35.81 6.90 -19.26
CA SER A 71 -35.40 8.12 -19.96
C SER A 71 -34.21 8.85 -19.34
N PHE A 72 -33.71 8.41 -18.19
CA PHE A 72 -32.62 9.12 -17.49
C PHE A 72 -31.29 9.06 -18.25
N LEU A 73 -31.05 8.00 -19.04
CA LEU A 73 -29.80 7.79 -19.77
C LEU A 73 -29.51 8.89 -20.79
N TRP A 74 -30.56 9.40 -21.46
CA TRP A 74 -30.46 10.52 -22.40
C TRP A 74 -30.78 11.86 -21.74
N ALA A 75 -31.81 11.92 -20.89
CA ALA A 75 -32.27 13.19 -20.32
C ALA A 75 -31.28 13.79 -19.30
N CYS A 76 -30.52 12.95 -18.59
CA CYS A 76 -29.56 13.36 -17.58
C CYS A 76 -28.10 13.22 -18.05
N GLN A 77 -27.87 13.14 -19.36
CA GLN A 77 -26.55 12.91 -19.93
C GLN A 77 -25.57 14.04 -19.57
N THR A 78 -26.07 15.28 -19.50
CA THR A 78 -25.26 16.46 -19.14
C THR A 78 -24.77 16.38 -17.70
N GLN A 79 -25.66 16.09 -16.75
CA GLN A 79 -25.34 15.95 -15.33
C GLN A 79 -24.42 14.75 -15.11
N LYS A 80 -24.69 13.62 -15.79
CA LYS A 80 -23.82 12.44 -15.78
C LYS A 80 -22.41 12.77 -16.27
N LYS A 81 -22.27 13.53 -17.36
CA LYS A 81 -20.95 13.93 -17.88
C LYS A 81 -20.23 14.85 -16.90
N ALA A 82 -20.92 15.81 -16.30
CA ALA A 82 -20.33 16.73 -15.31
C ALA A 82 -19.81 15.99 -14.08
N MET A 83 -20.65 15.13 -13.48
CA MET A 83 -20.28 14.28 -12.34
C MET A 83 -19.07 13.38 -12.67
N ASN A 84 -19.09 12.70 -13.83
CA ASN A 84 -17.99 11.83 -14.22
C ASN A 84 -16.69 12.58 -14.52
N ARG A 85 -16.74 13.84 -14.99
CA ARG A 85 -15.54 14.66 -15.15
C ARG A 85 -14.90 14.92 -13.80
N CYS A 86 -15.68 15.36 -12.81
CA CYS A 86 -15.17 15.58 -11.45
C CYS A 86 -14.60 14.30 -10.84
N LEU A 87 -15.34 13.18 -10.91
CA LEU A 87 -14.87 11.91 -10.34
C LEU A 87 -13.57 11.41 -10.97
N LYS A 88 -13.34 11.65 -12.27
CA LYS A 88 -12.11 11.24 -12.96
C LYS A 88 -10.87 11.99 -12.50
N GLU A 89 -11.00 13.23 -12.03
CA GLU A 89 -9.87 13.98 -11.47
C GLU A 89 -9.33 13.29 -10.21
N PHE A 90 -10.20 12.71 -9.39
CA PHE A 90 -9.82 12.03 -8.15
C PHE A 90 -9.58 10.53 -8.31
N ILE A 91 -10.27 9.88 -9.26
CA ILE A 91 -10.18 8.44 -9.53
C ILE A 91 -9.36 8.24 -10.79
N ASN A 92 -8.05 8.44 -10.68
CA ASN A 92 -7.11 8.26 -11.78
C ASN A 92 -5.97 7.31 -11.36
N GLU A 93 -5.30 6.70 -12.34
CA GLU A 93 -4.24 5.71 -12.09
C GLU A 93 -3.00 6.33 -11.39
N ALA A 94 -2.71 7.60 -11.66
CA ALA A 94 -1.60 8.32 -11.03
C ALA A 94 -1.85 8.57 -9.53
N GLU A 95 -3.08 8.95 -9.17
CA GLU A 95 -3.52 9.17 -7.80
C GLU A 95 -3.59 7.86 -7.03
N LEU A 96 -4.02 6.77 -7.70
CA LEU A 96 -3.96 5.43 -7.14
C LEU A 96 -2.51 5.02 -6.85
N ALA A 97 -1.57 5.24 -7.79
CA ALA A 97 -0.16 4.92 -7.60
C ALA A 97 0.46 5.72 -6.45
N LYS A 98 0.17 7.02 -6.37
CA LYS A 98 0.60 7.88 -5.27
C LYS A 98 0.09 7.39 -3.92
N ARG A 99 -1.20 7.03 -3.84
CA ARG A 99 -1.80 6.52 -2.60
C ARG A 99 -1.24 5.15 -2.20
N LYS A 100 -0.91 4.29 -3.17
CA LYS A 100 -0.20 3.02 -2.91
C LYS A 100 1.19 3.26 -2.33
N GLN A 101 1.97 4.18 -2.89
CA GLN A 101 3.28 4.54 -2.37
C GLN A 101 3.20 5.09 -0.94
N ALA A 102 2.28 6.01 -0.68
CA ALA A 102 2.06 6.55 0.66
C ALA A 102 1.64 5.47 1.67
N PHE A 103 0.83 4.50 1.25
CA PHE A 103 0.46 3.35 2.09
C PHE A 103 1.68 2.50 2.43
N VAL A 104 2.55 2.20 1.47
CA VAL A 104 3.77 1.42 1.70
C VAL A 104 4.71 2.15 2.66
N GLU A 105 4.90 3.46 2.48
CA GLU A 105 5.74 4.29 3.36
C GLU A 105 5.22 4.28 4.81
N ASP A 106 3.92 4.51 5.01
CA ASP A 106 3.27 4.44 6.32
C ASP A 106 3.43 3.05 6.98
N GLN A 107 3.34 1.97 6.20
CA GLN A 107 3.60 0.63 6.73
C GLN A 107 5.06 0.46 7.15
N LEU A 108 6.02 0.91 6.34
CA LEU A 108 7.45 0.83 6.65
C LEU A 108 7.79 1.58 7.94
N ASP A 109 7.23 2.78 8.13
CA ASP A 109 7.46 3.56 9.35
C ASP A 109 6.90 2.88 10.60
N LYS A 110 5.72 2.24 10.48
CA LYS A 110 5.16 1.41 11.56
C LYS A 110 6.07 0.23 11.89
N TYR A 111 6.61 -0.46 10.89
CA TYR A 111 7.57 -1.54 11.12
C TYR A 111 8.86 -1.06 11.79
N ARG A 112 9.41 0.07 11.35
CA ARG A 112 10.60 0.70 11.95
C ARG A 112 10.36 1.06 13.42
N ALA A 113 9.20 1.63 13.74
CA ALA A 113 8.83 1.96 15.12
C ALA A 113 8.73 0.71 16.01
N VAL A 114 8.11 -0.37 15.51
CA VAL A 114 8.01 -1.64 16.25
C VAL A 114 9.38 -2.28 16.45
N LEU A 115 10.28 -2.20 15.47
CA LEU A 115 11.64 -2.71 15.60
C LEU A 115 12.45 -1.97 16.66
N ALA A 116 12.35 -0.63 16.69
CA ALA A 116 12.99 0.17 17.72
C ALA A 116 12.50 -0.20 19.14
N GLN A 117 11.19 -0.47 19.30
CA GLN A 117 10.63 -0.94 20.57
C GLN A 117 11.17 -2.31 20.98
N ARG A 118 11.25 -3.26 20.05
CA ARG A 118 11.79 -4.60 20.34
C ARG A 118 13.26 -4.55 20.80
N GLN A 119 14.05 -3.60 20.29
CA GLN A 119 15.43 -3.42 20.72
C GLN A 119 15.51 -2.91 22.15
N SER A 120 14.68 -1.93 22.54
CA SER A 120 14.64 -1.45 23.94
C SER A 120 14.16 -2.52 24.92
N ASP A 121 13.18 -3.34 24.54
CA ASP A 121 12.69 -4.42 25.39
C ASP A 121 13.73 -5.55 25.54
N GLY A 122 14.43 -5.91 24.46
CA GLY A 122 15.47 -6.93 24.45
C GLY A 122 16.73 -6.56 25.25
N GLN A 123 17.04 -5.26 25.35
CA GLN A 123 18.19 -4.77 26.12
C GLN A 123 17.96 -4.87 27.65
N SER A 124 16.70 -4.94 28.09
CA SER A 124 16.33 -5.11 29.51
C SER A 124 16.40 -6.56 30.02
N ALA A 125 16.47 -7.55 29.12
CA ALA A 125 16.53 -8.98 29.47
C ALA A 125 17.97 -9.56 29.46
N GLY A 126 18.97 -8.80 28.98
CA GLY A 126 20.36 -9.25 28.85
C GLY A 126 21.26 -8.99 30.08
N GLU A 127 20.79 -8.25 31.08
CA GLU A 127 21.58 -7.84 32.25
C GLU A 127 21.10 -8.53 33.54
N ALA A 128 21.06 -9.86 33.52
CA ALA A 128 20.99 -10.70 34.71
C ALA A 128 21.93 -11.89 34.54
N GLY A 129 23.23 -11.62 34.60
CA GLY A 129 24.22 -12.68 34.78
C GLY A 129 24.17 -13.24 36.21
N PRO A 130 24.61 -14.48 36.43
CA PRO A 130 25.23 -14.85 37.69
C PRO A 130 26.74 -14.84 37.52
N SER A 131 27.39 -13.95 38.26
CA SER A 131 28.77 -14.08 38.70
C SER A 131 28.99 -15.41 39.41
N SER A 132 30.06 -16.12 39.07
CA SER A 132 30.84 -17.01 39.96
C SER A 132 32.17 -17.32 39.32
#